data_AF-A0A9X3XEY8-F1
#
_entry.id   AF-A0A9X3XEY8-F1
#
_cell.length_a   1.000
_cell.length_b   1.000
_cell.length_c   1.000
_cell.angle_alpha   90.00
_cell.angle_beta   90.00
_cell.angle_gamma   90.00
#
_symmetry.space_group_name_H-M   'P 1'
#
loop_
_entity.id
_entity.type
_entity.pdbx_description
1 polymer ?
#
loop_
_entity_poly.entity_id
_entity_poly.type
_entity_poly.pdbx_seq_one_letter_code
_entity_poly.pdbx_strand_id
1 'polypeptide(L)'
;MNKKERIEDFAARAEADPNSVFALGSLGRYWAVNPMSDEVALLARLGIEASTCTKVDLYWEHGDVWFVQIQSEAYGAPRKPGAYARLAPSGYVNVVVVVPERVISSDVVTRVLRDVADRSLRIERLRDILQPL
;
A
#
# COMPACT_ATOMS: atom_id res chain seq x y z
N MET A 1 -13.41 6.09 -12.59
CA MET A 1 -12.58 4.88 -12.41
C MET A 1 -13.43 3.70 -12.00
N ASN A 2 -14.07 3.10 -13.00
CA ASN A 2 -14.57 1.74 -12.90
C ASN A 2 -13.39 0.75 -12.79
N LYS A 3 -13.69 -0.54 -12.56
CA LYS A 3 -12.67 -1.60 -12.42
C LYS A 3 -11.71 -1.68 -13.61
N LYS A 4 -12.24 -1.57 -14.82
CA LYS A 4 -11.42 -1.67 -16.05
C LYS A 4 -10.42 -0.52 -16.12
N GLU A 5 -10.89 0.72 -15.90
CA GLU A 5 -10.03 1.91 -15.89
C GLU A 5 -8.91 1.81 -14.83
N ARG A 6 -9.18 1.18 -13.67
CA ARG A 6 -8.15 0.98 -12.64
C ARG A 6 -7.07 -0.01 -13.06
N ILE A 7 -7.46 -1.11 -13.67
CA ILE A 7 -6.53 -2.13 -14.17
C ILE A 7 -5.68 -1.54 -15.29
N GLU A 8 -6.28 -0.75 -16.18
CA GLU A 8 -5.57 -0.06 -17.26
C GLU A 8 -4.58 0.99 -16.73
N ASP A 9 -4.97 1.81 -15.75
CA ASP A 9 -4.05 2.77 -15.09
C ASP A 9 -2.89 2.05 -14.39
N PHE A 10 -3.16 0.94 -13.68
CA PHE A 10 -2.12 0.13 -13.08
C PHE A 10 -1.17 -0.46 -14.12
N ALA A 11 -1.70 -1.02 -15.21
CA ALA A 11 -0.90 -1.58 -16.29
C ALA A 11 0.00 -0.51 -16.94
N ALA A 12 -0.52 0.68 -17.19
CA ALA A 12 0.25 1.79 -17.74
C ALA A 12 1.40 2.23 -16.80
N ARG A 13 1.16 2.30 -15.49
CA ARG A 13 2.20 2.59 -14.50
C ARG A 13 3.27 1.50 -14.44
N ALA A 14 2.82 0.24 -14.45
CA ALA A 14 3.69 -0.93 -14.43
C ALA A 14 4.58 -1.01 -15.68
N GLU A 15 4.07 -0.59 -16.84
CA GLU A 15 4.84 -0.51 -18.09
C GLU A 15 5.84 0.66 -18.08
N ALA A 16 5.46 1.81 -17.52
CA ALA A 16 6.31 2.99 -17.44
C ALA A 16 7.50 2.80 -16.48
N ASP A 17 7.32 2.05 -15.39
CA ASP A 17 8.39 1.72 -14.45
C ASP A 17 8.29 0.27 -13.94
N PRO A 18 8.80 -0.70 -14.72
CA PRO A 18 8.70 -2.12 -14.37
C PRO A 18 9.54 -2.50 -13.15
N ASN A 19 10.55 -1.69 -12.80
CA ASN A 19 11.40 -1.97 -11.63
C ASN A 19 10.71 -1.66 -10.31
N SER A 20 9.63 -0.88 -10.34
CA SER A 20 8.81 -0.56 -9.17
C SER A 20 7.61 -1.51 -9.01
N VAL A 21 7.55 -2.58 -9.82
CA VAL A 21 6.51 -3.60 -9.77
C VAL A 21 7.04 -4.88 -9.12
N PHE A 22 6.39 -5.30 -8.04
CA PHE A 22 6.79 -6.46 -7.25
C PHE A 22 5.71 -7.55 -7.33
N ALA A 23 6.12 -8.78 -7.67
CA ALA A 23 5.22 -9.93 -7.74
C ALA A 23 5.22 -10.70 -6.41
N LEU A 24 4.03 -11.05 -5.92
CA LEU A 24 3.80 -11.73 -4.63
C LEU A 24 3.07 -13.08 -4.78
N GLY A 25 3.25 -13.76 -5.92
CA GLY A 25 2.63 -15.06 -6.19
C GLY A 25 1.11 -14.99 -6.13
N SER A 26 0.48 -15.75 -5.22
CA SER A 26 -0.99 -15.78 -5.06
C SER A 26 -1.60 -14.47 -4.57
N LEU A 27 -0.80 -13.56 -4.01
CA LEU A 27 -1.25 -12.23 -3.60
C LEU A 27 -1.30 -11.24 -4.77
N GLY A 28 -0.91 -11.65 -5.99
CA GLY A 28 -0.89 -10.78 -7.15
C GLY A 28 0.40 -9.96 -7.23
N ARG A 29 0.30 -8.69 -7.61
CA ARG A 29 1.47 -7.79 -7.74
C ARG A 29 1.13 -6.39 -7.27
N TYR A 30 2.14 -5.64 -6.86
CA TYR A 30 1.96 -4.25 -6.46
C TYR A 30 2.99 -3.33 -7.12
N TRP A 31 2.62 -2.07 -7.26
CA TRP A 31 3.49 -0.99 -7.69
C TRP A 31 3.66 0.00 -6.54
N ALA A 32 4.89 0.15 -6.04
CA ALA A 32 5.19 1.05 -4.93
C ALA A 32 5.37 2.48 -5.43
N VAL A 33 4.69 3.44 -4.80
CA VAL A 33 4.82 4.87 -5.11
C VAL A 33 6.03 5.49 -4.40
N ASN A 34 6.34 5.00 -3.20
CA ASN A 34 7.46 5.46 -2.37
C ASN A 34 8.42 4.31 -2.09
N PRO A 35 9.72 4.59 -1.94
CA PRO A 35 10.71 3.55 -1.69
C PRO A 35 10.56 2.95 -0.28
N MET A 36 10.82 1.65 -0.20
CA MET A 36 10.93 0.86 1.03
C MET A 36 12.34 0.97 1.63
N SER A 37 12.47 0.70 2.92
CA SER A 37 13.72 0.89 3.68
C SER A 37 14.87 -0.01 3.22
N ASP A 38 14.56 -1.12 2.56
CA ASP A 38 15.50 -2.14 2.07
C ASP A 38 15.88 -1.98 0.59
N GLU A 39 15.36 -0.96 -0.10
CA GLU A 39 15.74 -0.62 -1.47
C GLU A 39 17.07 0.16 -1.53
N VAL A 40 18.14 -0.41 -0.98
CA VAL A 40 19.43 0.26 -0.72
C VAL A 40 19.96 1.04 -1.91
N ALA A 41 19.95 0.45 -3.11
CA ALA A 41 20.45 1.09 -4.33
C ALA A 41 19.60 2.30 -4.76
N LEU A 42 18.28 2.19 -4.62
CA LEU A 42 17.35 3.27 -4.94
C LEU A 42 17.49 4.41 -3.94
N LEU A 43 17.52 4.09 -2.64
CA LEU A 43 17.69 5.06 -1.56
C LEU A 43 19.01 5.83 -1.69
N ALA A 44 20.12 5.14 -1.98
CA ALA A 44 21.42 5.77 -2.21
C ALA A 44 21.38 6.74 -3.40
N ARG A 45 20.73 6.35 -4.51
CA ARG A 45 20.56 7.21 -5.70
C ARG A 45 19.72 8.46 -5.41
N LEU A 46 18.73 8.35 -4.53
CA LEU A 46 17.84 9.45 -4.15
C LEU A 46 18.37 10.30 -2.99
N GLY A 47 19.44 9.88 -2.33
CA GLY A 47 19.94 10.55 -1.12
C GLY A 47 18.97 10.47 0.06
N ILE A 48 18.18 9.39 0.14
CA ILE A 48 17.19 9.16 1.20
C ILE A 48 17.77 8.19 2.22
N GLU A 49 17.63 8.49 3.51
CA GLU A 49 18.00 7.55 4.56
C GLU A 49 16.89 6.51 4.77
N ALA A 50 17.26 5.23 4.87
CA ALA A 50 16.33 4.13 5.16
C ALA A 50 15.50 4.36 6.43
N SER A 51 16.07 5.08 7.41
CA SER A 51 15.42 5.48 8.67
C SER A 51 14.17 6.35 8.48
N THR A 52 14.06 7.02 7.33
CA THR A 52 12.95 7.93 6.98
C THR A 52 11.85 7.27 6.15
N CYS A 53 12.02 6.01 5.76
CA CYS A 53 11.02 5.20 5.06
C CYS A 53 9.91 4.75 6.03
N THR A 54 9.23 5.69 6.69
CA THR A 54 8.18 5.44 7.67
C THR A 54 6.79 5.31 7.04
N LYS A 55 6.69 5.44 5.71
CA LYS A 55 5.44 5.35 4.97
C LYS A 55 5.69 4.86 3.55
N VAL A 56 4.84 3.96 3.06
CA VAL A 56 4.80 3.51 1.66
C VAL A 56 3.36 3.58 1.17
N ASP A 57 3.13 4.34 0.10
CA ASP A 57 1.90 4.26 -0.67
C ASP A 57 2.11 3.27 -1.83
N LEU A 58 1.13 2.44 -2.15
CA LEU A 58 1.21 1.48 -3.25
C LEU A 58 -0.14 1.25 -3.92
N TYR A 59 -0.10 0.81 -5.17
CA TYR A 59 -1.23 0.23 -5.87
C TYR A 59 -1.06 -1.29 -5.87
N TRP A 60 -2.09 -2.02 -5.48
CA TRP A 60 -2.05 -3.48 -5.35
C TRP A 60 -3.11 -4.13 -6.24
N GLU A 61 -2.66 -4.91 -7.23
CA GLU A 61 -3.51 -5.70 -8.10
C GLU A 61 -3.76 -7.08 -7.48
N HIS A 62 -4.97 -7.28 -6.96
CA HIS A 62 -5.47 -8.53 -6.38
C HIS A 62 -6.97 -8.66 -6.66
N GLY A 63 -7.32 -9.25 -7.83
CA GLY A 63 -8.70 -9.35 -8.34
C GLY A 63 -9.31 -8.02 -8.81
N ASP A 64 -8.88 -6.90 -8.24
CA ASP A 64 -9.09 -5.49 -8.58
C ASP A 64 -7.80 -4.72 -8.22
N VAL A 65 -7.75 -3.41 -8.43
CA VAL A 65 -6.63 -2.56 -7.99
C VAL A 65 -7.04 -1.72 -6.79
N TRP A 66 -6.30 -1.88 -5.70
CA TRP A 66 -6.50 -1.17 -4.44
C TRP A 66 -5.38 -0.17 -4.23
N PHE A 67 -5.71 1.00 -3.68
CA PHE A 67 -4.70 1.91 -3.15
C PHE A 67 -4.49 1.62 -1.66
N VAL A 68 -3.27 1.23 -1.29
CA VAL A 68 -2.90 0.85 0.07
C VAL A 68 -1.84 1.80 0.59
N GLN A 69 -2.08 2.39 1.76
CA GLN A 69 -1.14 3.26 2.46
C GLN A 69 -0.65 2.54 3.70
N ILE A 70 0.64 2.22 3.76
CA ILE A 70 1.26 1.54 4.90
C ILE A 70 2.09 2.59 5.65
N GLN A 71 1.81 2.77 6.94
CA GLN A 71 2.42 3.78 7.80
C GLN A 71 3.00 3.14 9.05
N SER A 72 4.21 3.53 9.41
CA SER A 72 4.81 3.25 10.71
C SER A 72 4.14 4.12 11.78
N GLU A 73 4.05 3.64 13.02
CA GLU A 73 3.72 4.50 14.17
C GLU A 73 4.63 5.74 14.27
N ALA A 74 5.90 5.60 13.87
CA ALA A 74 6.88 6.68 13.89
C ALA A 74 6.59 7.78 12.84
N TYR A 75 5.70 7.54 11.87
CA TYR A 75 5.25 8.57 10.93
C TYR A 75 4.46 9.70 11.62
N GLY A 76 4.04 9.51 12.88
CA GLY A 76 3.28 10.50 13.64
C GLY A 76 1.78 10.48 13.32
N ALA A 77 1.28 9.36 12.79
CA ALA A 77 -0.16 9.19 12.60
C ALA A 77 -0.87 9.13 13.97
N PRO A 78 -2.01 9.80 14.18
CA PRO A 78 -2.77 9.74 15.43
C PRO A 78 -3.47 8.38 15.66
N ARG A 79 -3.13 7.36 14.87
CA ARG A 79 -3.79 6.05 14.82
C ARG A 79 -2.87 5.01 15.46
N LYS A 80 -3.48 4.09 16.20
CA LYS A 80 -2.79 2.89 16.67
C LYS A 80 -2.55 1.93 15.50
N PRO A 81 -1.68 0.92 15.66
CA PRO A 81 -1.50 -0.13 14.67
C PRO A 81 -2.82 -0.84 14.36
N GLY A 82 -3.05 -1.10 13.09
CA GLY A 82 -4.30 -1.67 12.59
C GLY A 82 -4.57 -1.31 11.14
N ALA A 83 -5.57 -1.98 10.54
CA ALA A 83 -6.04 -1.70 9.19
C ALA A 83 -7.34 -0.91 9.24
N TYR A 84 -7.44 0.07 8.33
CA TYR A 84 -8.52 1.04 8.24
C TYR A 84 -8.96 1.19 6.78
N ALA A 85 -10.23 1.51 6.58
CA ALA A 85 -10.77 1.92 5.29
C ALA A 85 -11.04 3.43 5.28
N ARG A 86 -10.72 4.11 4.18
CA ARG A 86 -11.00 5.53 3.99
C ARG A 86 -11.63 5.76 2.63
N LEU A 87 -12.75 6.47 2.59
CA LEU A 87 -13.31 6.96 1.32
C LEU A 87 -12.50 8.15 0.81
N ALA A 88 -11.94 8.03 -0.38
CA ALA A 88 -11.26 9.10 -1.09
C ALA A 88 -12.29 10.06 -1.72
N PRO A 89 -11.93 11.34 -1.99
CA PRO A 89 -12.82 12.29 -2.67
C PRO A 89 -13.35 11.81 -4.03
N SER A 90 -12.59 10.92 -4.69
CA SER A 90 -12.95 10.26 -5.93
C SER A 90 -14.00 9.14 -5.78
N GLY A 91 -14.44 8.85 -4.55
CA GLY A 91 -15.41 7.81 -4.22
C GLY A 91 -14.83 6.41 -4.05
N TYR A 92 -13.50 6.24 -4.08
CA TYR A 92 -12.83 4.95 -3.89
C TYR A 92 -12.48 4.70 -2.43
N VAL A 93 -12.42 3.43 -2.04
CA VAL A 93 -11.95 3.02 -0.72
C VAL A 93 -10.45 2.78 -0.79
N ASN A 94 -9.70 3.58 -0.02
CA ASN A 94 -8.30 3.37 0.26
C ASN A 94 -8.16 2.50 1.51
N VAL A 95 -7.22 1.57 1.48
CA VAL A 95 -6.81 0.83 2.67
C VAL A 95 -5.67 1.61 3.31
N VAL A 96 -5.76 1.89 4.61
CA VAL A 96 -4.67 2.48 5.38
C VAL A 96 -4.29 1.49 6.46
N VAL A 97 -3.03 1.09 6.53
CA VAL A 97 -2.51 0.17 7.53
C VAL A 97 -1.44 0.87 8.33
N VAL A 98 -1.62 0.91 9.65
CA VAL A 98 -0.61 1.39 10.58
C VAL A 98 0.08 0.17 11.19
N VAL A 99 1.40 0.16 11.20
CA VAL A 99 2.22 -0.94 11.69
C VAL A 99 3.16 -0.47 12.81
N PRO A 100 3.51 -1.33 13.78
CA PRO A 100 4.41 -0.95 14.87
C PRO A 100 5.88 -0.80 14.42
N GLU A 101 6.26 -1.34 13.27
CA GLU A 101 7.61 -1.22 12.74
C GLU A 101 7.97 0.23 12.47
N ARG A 102 9.17 0.64 12.91
CA ARG A 102 9.65 2.02 12.75
C ARG A 102 9.80 2.43 11.29
N VAL A 103 10.19 1.51 10.41
CA VAL A 103 10.38 1.72 8.97
C VAL A 103 9.66 0.62 8.19
N ILE A 104 9.36 0.88 6.93
CA ILE A 104 8.59 0.00 6.06
C ILE A 104 9.54 -0.65 5.04
N SER A 105 9.82 -1.95 5.22
CA SER A 105 10.56 -2.78 4.27
C SER A 105 9.61 -3.57 3.35
N SER A 106 10.15 -4.18 2.31
CA SER A 106 9.40 -5.09 1.43
C SER A 106 8.75 -6.27 2.17
N ASP A 107 9.40 -6.79 3.20
CA ASP A 107 8.84 -7.83 4.07
C ASP A 107 7.60 -7.33 4.85
N VAL A 108 7.65 -6.10 5.36
CA VAL A 108 6.50 -5.47 6.05
C VAL A 108 5.35 -5.29 5.06
N VAL A 109 5.62 -4.80 3.85
CA VAL A 109 4.61 -4.66 2.79
C VAL A 109 3.95 -6.02 2.49
N THR A 110 4.76 -7.05 2.26
CA THR A 110 4.27 -8.39 1.94
C THR A 110 3.39 -8.96 3.05
N ARG A 111 3.80 -8.81 4.31
CA ARG A 111 3.01 -9.23 5.48
C ARG A 111 1.68 -8.50 5.54
N VAL A 112 1.70 -7.17 5.38
CA VAL A 112 0.48 -6.35 5.39
C VAL A 112 -0.49 -6.76 4.29
N LEU A 113 -0.03 -6.96 3.06
CA LEU A 113 -0.90 -7.36 1.94
C LEU A 113 -1.52 -8.74 2.15
N ARG A 114 -0.77 -9.67 2.76
CA ARG A 114 -1.31 -10.97 3.18
C ARG A 114 -2.41 -10.80 4.24
N ASP A 115 -2.14 -10.06 5.31
CA ASP A 115 -3.10 -9.80 6.38
C ASP A 115 -4.38 -9.14 5.85
N VAL A 116 -4.24 -8.23 4.88
CA VAL A 116 -5.38 -7.56 4.22
C VAL A 116 -6.18 -8.53 3.34
N ALA A 117 -5.51 -9.44 2.62
CA ALA A 117 -6.17 -10.48 1.82
C ALA A 117 -6.99 -11.44 2.69
N ASP A 118 -6.38 -11.92 3.79
CA ASP A 118 -6.97 -12.92 4.68
C ASP A 118 -8.22 -12.39 5.40
N ARG A 119 -8.26 -11.08 5.69
CA ARG A 119 -9.40 -10.43 6.36
C ARG A 119 -10.65 -10.32 5.49
N SER A 120 -10.64 -10.80 4.24
CA SER A 120 -11.79 -10.80 3.33
C SER A 120 -12.51 -9.45 3.38
N LEU A 121 -11.85 -8.39 2.92
CA LEU A 121 -12.40 -7.03 2.88
C LEU A 121 -13.75 -7.03 2.12
N ARG A 122 -14.86 -7.24 2.84
CA ARG A 122 -16.22 -7.00 2.35
C ARG A 122 -16.41 -5.49 2.33
N ILE A 123 -15.88 -4.85 1.28
CA ILE A 123 -16.01 -3.40 1.07
C ILE A 123 -17.40 -3.15 0.48
N GLU A 124 -18.43 -3.29 1.33
CA GLU A 124 -19.77 -2.80 1.05
C GLU A 124 -19.84 -1.34 1.48
N ARG A 125 -19.53 -0.43 0.55
CA ARG A 125 -19.69 1.05 0.66
C ARG A 125 -19.71 1.58 2.11
N LEU A 126 -18.57 1.45 2.80
CA LEU A 126 -18.42 1.99 4.14
C LEU A 126 -18.40 3.52 4.06
N ARG A 127 -19.55 4.14 4.35
CA ARG A 127 -19.64 5.57 4.66
C ARG A 127 -18.91 5.78 5.97
N ASP A 128 -17.74 6.42 5.91
CA ASP A 128 -16.97 6.96 7.04
C ASP A 128 -16.83 6.04 8.28
N ILE A 129 -16.55 4.75 8.07
CA ILE A 129 -16.24 3.85 9.19
C ILE A 129 -14.72 3.74 9.32
N LEU A 130 -14.14 4.63 10.13
CA LEU A 130 -12.82 4.42 10.74
C LEU A 130 -12.99 3.46 11.92
N GLN A 131 -13.18 2.18 11.64
CA GLN A 131 -13.10 1.14 12.67
C GLN A 131 -11.84 0.31 12.47
N PRO A 132 -11.13 -0.07 13.56
CA PRO A 132 -10.10 -1.09 13.47
C PRO A 132 -10.76 -2.39 13.01
N LEU A 133 -10.25 -2.96 11.91
CA LEU A 133 -10.64 -4.28 11.42
C LEU A 133 -10.22 -5.39 12.39
#